data_AF-A0A7S3U6F9-F1
#
_entry.id   AF-A0A7S3U6F9-F1
#
_cell.length_a   1.000
_cell.length_b   1.000
_cell.length_c   1.000
_cell.angle_alpha   90.00
_cell.angle_beta   90.00
_cell.angle_gamma   90.00
#
_symmetry.space_group_name_H-M   'P 1'
#
loop_
_entity.id
_entity.type
_entity.pdbx_description
1 polymer ?
#
loop_
_entity_poly.entity_id
_entity_poly.type
_entity_poly.pdbx_seq_one_letter_code
_entity_poly.pdbx_strand_id
1 'polypeptide(L)'
;GKLVNPVCAWSMASPRSPSVLCFAKKKGGSRGKGKGKGKGGNKKSGFEWARNFELMPFESSEKRSLAEALCSTYESRTGKPIHPAVADASDVPKALWNAPIACMIVGPPPVPASQPETAEEDVEVPAADSGLSGGEASAAPEYVYTYCNVAALEAHELKSADYDELMGKPAVLPGKWGGDKKYDGSYAKKLSPPGVMIEGASRWPLEAMKVVDGKLKMETLGIAYAFSSWSLEDGTICEPGGVRHAKPMSADEVAAAVEAQASEVRRLKDAGLGNKDPEVMEAVEELLRLKALLEETQATAQ
;
A
#
# COMPACT_ATOMS: atom_id res chain seq x y z
N GLY A 1 26.84 -35.76 -40.09
CA GLY A 1 25.50 -36.00 -40.68
C GLY A 1 24.64 -34.80 -40.36
N LYS A 2 24.07 -34.17 -41.40
CA LYS A 2 23.14 -33.04 -41.33
C LYS A 2 21.76 -33.49 -40.80
N LEU A 3 20.91 -32.49 -40.52
CA LEU A 3 19.42 -32.49 -40.53
C LEU A 3 18.74 -32.98 -39.22
N VAL A 4 17.70 -32.36 -38.64
CA VAL A 4 16.78 -31.27 -39.06
C VAL A 4 16.19 -30.60 -37.81
N ASN A 5 15.94 -29.29 -37.89
CA ASN A 5 15.03 -28.49 -37.05
C ASN A 5 13.56 -28.71 -37.50
N PRO A 6 12.54 -28.73 -36.62
CA PRO A 6 11.19 -28.38 -37.02
C PRO A 6 10.86 -26.95 -36.60
N VAL A 7 10.69 -26.13 -37.62
CA VAL A 7 10.05 -24.81 -37.60
C VAL A 7 8.56 -25.00 -37.35
N CYS A 8 8.00 -24.39 -36.30
CA CYS A 8 6.57 -24.12 -36.22
C CYS A 8 6.35 -22.61 -36.25
N ALA A 9 5.98 -22.15 -37.43
CA ALA A 9 5.52 -20.81 -37.73
C ALA A 9 4.05 -20.67 -37.32
N TRP A 10 3.73 -19.80 -36.36
CA TRP A 10 2.36 -19.33 -36.13
C TRP A 10 2.29 -17.81 -36.33
N SER A 11 1.81 -17.48 -37.53
CA SER A 11 1.00 -16.34 -37.95
C SER A 11 0.98 -15.07 -37.09
N MET A 12 1.56 -14.01 -37.66
CA MET A 12 1.23 -12.63 -37.37
C MET A 12 -0.24 -12.34 -37.78
N ALA A 13 -1.00 -11.68 -36.91
CA ALA A 13 -2.24 -11.01 -37.27
C ALA A 13 -2.52 -9.84 -36.31
N SER A 14 -2.14 -8.63 -36.72
CA SER A 14 -2.78 -7.35 -36.37
C SER A 14 -2.15 -6.27 -37.28
N PRO A 15 -2.82 -5.15 -37.65
CA PRO A 15 -3.97 -4.55 -36.96
C PRO A 15 -5.13 -4.14 -37.90
N ARG A 16 -6.35 -4.04 -37.34
CA ARG A 16 -7.42 -3.23 -37.92
C ARG A 16 -7.85 -2.18 -36.91
N SER A 17 -7.45 -0.95 -37.19
CA SER A 17 -7.95 0.28 -36.62
C SER A 17 -9.38 0.55 -37.11
N PRO A 18 -10.32 0.91 -36.20
CA PRO A 18 -11.47 1.72 -36.58
C PRO A 18 -11.23 3.17 -36.19
N SER A 19 -11.01 3.99 -37.21
CA SER A 19 -11.17 5.44 -37.20
C SER A 19 -12.63 5.79 -36.94
N VAL A 20 -12.93 6.32 -35.74
CA VAL A 20 -14.24 6.94 -35.46
C VAL A 20 -14.10 8.44 -35.65
N LEU A 21 -14.56 8.90 -36.81
CA LEU A 21 -14.72 10.29 -37.19
C LEU A 21 -15.73 11.00 -36.28
N CYS A 22 -15.29 12.11 -35.70
CA CYS A 22 -16.13 13.11 -35.06
C CYS A 22 -17.11 13.72 -36.07
N PHE A 23 -18.41 13.41 -35.95
CA PHE A 23 -19.46 14.17 -36.62
C PHE A 23 -20.24 14.99 -35.59
N ALA A 24 -19.88 16.27 -35.49
CA ALA A 24 -20.73 17.29 -34.92
C ALA A 24 -21.92 17.53 -35.86
N LYS A 25 -23.15 17.25 -35.40
CA LYS A 25 -24.37 17.72 -36.08
C LYS A 25 -25.20 18.58 -35.13
N LYS A 26 -25.10 19.88 -35.35
CA LYS A 26 -25.93 20.94 -34.82
C LYS A 26 -27.27 20.98 -35.58
N LYS A 27 -28.32 21.40 -34.86
CA LYS A 27 -29.54 22.11 -35.30
C LYS A 27 -30.84 21.27 -35.42
N GLY A 28 -31.86 21.72 -34.67
CA GLY A 28 -33.27 21.49 -34.99
C GLY A 28 -34.17 21.35 -33.75
N GLY A 29 -34.76 22.44 -33.28
CA GLY A 29 -35.74 22.44 -32.19
C GLY A 29 -37.14 21.99 -32.62
N SER A 30 -37.93 21.52 -31.66
CA SER A 30 -39.40 21.56 -31.72
C SER A 30 -40.00 21.51 -30.32
N ARG A 31 -40.99 22.37 -30.11
CA ARG A 31 -41.79 22.57 -28.89
C ARG A 31 -42.69 21.36 -28.64
N GLY A 32 -42.69 20.86 -27.40
CA GLY A 32 -43.68 19.90 -26.89
C GLY A 32 -44.06 20.26 -25.46
N LYS A 33 -45.23 20.87 -25.29
CA LYS A 33 -45.79 21.40 -24.04
C LYS A 33 -46.50 20.25 -23.29
N GLY A 34 -45.92 19.73 -22.20
CA GLY A 34 -46.51 18.68 -21.37
C GLY A 34 -46.47 19.06 -19.89
N LYS A 35 -47.61 19.51 -19.37
CA LYS A 35 -47.81 20.03 -18.00
C LYS A 35 -48.03 18.86 -17.04
N GLY A 36 -46.98 18.38 -16.38
CA GLY A 36 -47.04 17.36 -15.33
C GLY A 36 -46.65 17.93 -13.97
N LYS A 37 -47.64 18.15 -13.11
CA LYS A 37 -47.54 18.72 -11.77
C LYS A 37 -47.05 17.62 -10.81
N GLY A 38 -45.82 17.73 -10.30
CA GLY A 38 -45.24 16.74 -9.39
C GLY A 38 -44.29 17.38 -8.36
N LYS A 39 -44.78 17.47 -7.12
CA LYS A 39 -44.11 17.56 -5.81
C LYS A 39 -42.65 18.05 -5.78
N GLY A 40 -42.45 19.17 -5.07
CA GLY A 40 -41.14 19.73 -4.75
C GLY A 40 -40.24 18.76 -4.02
N GLY A 41 -39.31 18.16 -4.76
CA GLY A 41 -38.02 17.72 -4.24
C GLY A 41 -37.09 18.92 -4.24
N ASN A 42 -36.47 19.19 -3.10
CA ASN A 42 -35.47 20.22 -2.92
C ASN A 42 -34.38 20.05 -4.00
N LYS A 43 -34.43 20.87 -5.05
CA LYS A 43 -33.42 20.89 -6.10
C LYS A 43 -32.17 21.50 -5.48
N LYS A 44 -31.34 20.65 -4.86
CA LYS A 44 -29.94 20.98 -4.62
C LYS A 44 -29.38 21.54 -5.91
N SER A 45 -28.80 22.72 -5.80
CA SER A 45 -28.28 23.49 -6.91
C SER A 45 -27.36 22.61 -7.76
N GLY A 46 -27.43 22.73 -9.08
CA GLY A 46 -26.50 22.09 -10.02
C GLY A 46 -25.04 22.51 -9.83
N PHE A 47 -24.72 23.30 -8.80
CA PHE A 47 -23.39 23.69 -8.35
C PHE A 47 -22.99 23.07 -7.00
N GLU A 48 -23.92 22.52 -6.22
CA GLU A 48 -23.61 21.87 -4.92
C GLU A 48 -23.05 20.45 -5.10
N TRP A 49 -23.45 19.72 -6.15
CA TRP A 49 -22.87 18.41 -6.44
C TRP A 49 -21.43 18.50 -6.98
N ALA A 50 -21.05 19.63 -7.58
CA ALA A 50 -19.72 19.86 -8.14
C ALA A 50 -18.71 20.43 -7.12
N ARG A 51 -19.15 20.77 -5.90
CA ARG A 51 -18.27 21.31 -4.85
C ARG A 51 -17.60 20.27 -3.97
N ASN A 52 -18.08 19.02 -3.99
CA ASN A 52 -17.48 17.90 -3.26
C ASN A 52 -16.91 16.84 -4.22
N PHE A 53 -16.35 17.26 -5.36
CA PHE A 53 -15.59 16.34 -6.22
C PHE A 53 -14.18 16.22 -5.65
N GLU A 54 -14.06 15.46 -4.57
CA GLU A 54 -12.76 15.05 -4.05
C GLU A 54 -12.17 14.04 -5.04
N LEU A 55 -11.14 14.45 -5.76
CA LEU A 55 -10.51 13.65 -6.80
C LEU A 55 -9.74 12.52 -6.13
N MET A 56 -10.21 11.28 -6.32
CA MET A 56 -9.57 10.14 -5.67
C MET A 56 -8.11 9.99 -6.14
N PRO A 57 -7.22 9.38 -5.33
CA PRO A 57 -5.82 9.24 -5.70
C PRO A 57 -5.58 8.51 -7.02
N PHE A 58 -6.40 7.52 -7.36
CA PHE A 58 -6.31 6.82 -8.65
C PHE A 58 -6.91 7.61 -9.83
N GLU A 59 -7.50 8.78 -9.60
CA GLU A 59 -8.03 9.67 -10.65
C GLU A 59 -7.07 10.81 -10.98
N SER A 60 -6.19 11.19 -10.04
CA SER A 60 -5.13 12.17 -10.27
C SER A 60 -4.03 11.63 -11.19
N SER A 61 -3.68 12.38 -12.24
CA SER A 61 -2.65 11.97 -13.22
C SER A 61 -1.29 11.69 -12.60
N GLU A 62 -0.89 12.48 -11.60
CA GLU A 62 0.39 12.34 -10.91
C GLU A 62 0.43 11.05 -10.09
N LYS A 63 -0.60 10.84 -9.26
CA LYS A 63 -0.71 9.67 -8.38
C LYS A 63 -0.94 8.38 -9.17
N ARG A 64 -1.63 8.45 -10.32
CA ARG A 64 -1.74 7.32 -11.28
C ARG A 64 -0.39 6.89 -11.80
N SER A 65 0.43 7.86 -12.23
CA SER A 65 1.78 7.60 -12.76
C SER A 65 2.67 6.98 -11.67
N LEU A 66 2.55 7.43 -10.42
CA LEU A 66 3.25 6.85 -9.28
C LEU A 66 2.82 5.39 -9.00
N ALA A 67 1.52 5.11 -9.05
CA ALA A 67 1.00 3.75 -8.86
C ALA A 67 1.48 2.79 -9.96
N GLU A 68 1.49 3.23 -11.22
CA GLU A 68 2.02 2.44 -12.34
C GLU A 68 3.53 2.21 -12.21
N ALA A 69 4.29 3.24 -11.83
CA ALA A 69 5.72 3.14 -11.57
C ALA A 69 6.02 2.18 -10.42
N LEU A 70 5.21 2.20 -9.35
CA LEU A 70 5.34 1.28 -8.22
C LEU A 70 5.21 -0.18 -8.66
N CYS A 71 4.15 -0.52 -9.38
CA CYS A 71 3.91 -1.90 -9.83
C CYS A 71 4.96 -2.37 -10.83
N SER A 72 5.27 -1.57 -11.85
CA SER A 72 6.22 -1.94 -12.91
C SER A 72 7.65 -2.09 -12.39
N THR A 73 8.10 -1.19 -11.50
CA THR A 73 9.43 -1.29 -10.90
C THR A 73 9.55 -2.46 -9.93
N TYR A 74 8.48 -2.81 -9.21
CA TYR A 74 8.47 -4.03 -8.40
C TYR A 74 8.65 -5.27 -9.28
N GLU A 75 7.83 -5.40 -10.33
CA GLU A 75 7.84 -6.56 -11.22
C GLU A 75 9.19 -6.71 -11.94
N SER A 76 9.79 -5.61 -12.38
CA SER A 76 11.13 -5.65 -12.98
C SER A 76 12.24 -6.11 -12.02
N ARG A 77 12.07 -5.93 -10.70
CA ARG A 77 13.07 -6.29 -9.68
C ARG A 77 12.86 -7.72 -9.16
N THR A 78 11.62 -8.15 -9.00
CA THR A 78 11.27 -9.45 -8.41
C THR A 78 10.91 -10.51 -9.45
N GLY A 79 10.62 -10.11 -10.69
CA GLY A 79 10.08 -10.97 -11.74
C GLY A 79 8.65 -11.44 -11.49
N LYS A 80 7.95 -10.87 -10.50
CA LYS A 80 6.59 -11.23 -10.11
C LYS A 80 5.75 -9.97 -9.91
N PRO A 81 4.44 -10.02 -10.22
CA PRO A 81 3.56 -8.90 -9.90
C PRO A 81 3.49 -8.69 -8.39
N ILE A 82 3.28 -7.44 -7.96
CA ILE A 82 3.18 -7.08 -6.55
C ILE A 82 2.05 -7.82 -5.83
N HIS A 83 0.94 -8.02 -6.52
CA HIS A 83 -0.18 -8.83 -6.06
C HIS A 83 -0.97 -9.36 -7.27
N PRO A 84 -1.50 -10.60 -7.23
CA PRO A 84 -2.26 -11.18 -8.34
C PRO A 84 -3.44 -10.31 -8.79
N ALA A 85 -4.15 -9.67 -7.86
CA ALA A 85 -5.28 -8.80 -8.17
C ALA A 85 -4.91 -7.56 -9.02
N VAL A 86 -3.63 -7.18 -9.07
CA VAL A 86 -3.13 -6.03 -9.83
C VAL A 86 -2.60 -6.46 -11.20
N ALA A 87 -2.08 -7.69 -11.32
CA ALA A 87 -1.44 -8.19 -12.54
C ALA A 87 -2.37 -8.19 -13.76
N ASP A 88 -3.61 -8.64 -13.57
CA ASP A 88 -4.59 -8.81 -14.65
C ASP A 88 -5.54 -7.60 -14.80
N ALA A 89 -5.27 -6.51 -14.08
CA ALA A 89 -6.17 -5.37 -14.03
C ALA A 89 -6.05 -4.49 -15.28
N SER A 90 -7.19 -4.10 -15.86
CA SER A 90 -7.22 -3.12 -16.95
C SER A 90 -6.89 -1.69 -16.52
N ASP A 91 -7.07 -1.38 -15.23
CA ASP A 91 -6.76 -0.09 -14.61
C ASP A 91 -5.92 -0.31 -13.35
N VAL A 92 -4.60 -0.42 -13.54
CA VAL A 92 -3.62 -0.73 -12.49
C VAL A 92 -3.71 0.23 -11.29
N PRO A 93 -3.76 1.57 -11.46
CA PRO A 93 -3.91 2.49 -10.33
C PRO A 93 -5.14 2.21 -9.46
N LYS A 94 -6.27 1.91 -10.08
CA LYS A 94 -7.53 1.63 -9.38
C LYS A 94 -7.53 0.26 -8.70
N ALA A 95 -6.91 -0.74 -9.33
CA ALA A 95 -6.74 -2.05 -8.73
C ALA A 95 -5.77 -2.00 -7.53
N LEU A 96 -4.64 -1.30 -7.67
CA LEU A 96 -3.67 -1.11 -6.59
C LEU A 96 -4.28 -0.37 -5.40
N TRP A 97 -5.14 0.62 -5.65
CA TRP A 97 -5.83 1.38 -4.60
C TRP A 97 -6.58 0.47 -3.62
N ASN A 98 -7.25 -0.57 -4.11
CA ASN A 98 -8.05 -1.52 -3.32
C ASN A 98 -7.37 -2.88 -3.14
N ALA A 99 -6.10 -3.01 -3.50
CA ALA A 99 -5.41 -4.29 -3.44
C ALA A 99 -5.22 -4.72 -1.96
N PRO A 100 -5.30 -6.02 -1.65
CA PRO A 100 -5.07 -6.54 -0.30
C PRO A 100 -3.56 -6.63 0.01
N ILE A 101 -2.85 -5.54 -0.24
CA ILE A 101 -1.44 -5.34 0.11
C ILE A 101 -1.24 -3.86 0.39
N ALA A 102 -0.66 -3.51 1.53
CA ALA A 102 -0.36 -2.12 1.86
C ALA A 102 0.80 -1.64 0.99
N CYS A 103 0.59 -0.53 0.26
CA CYS A 103 1.57 0.07 -0.62
C CYS A 103 1.68 1.57 -0.33
N MET A 104 2.92 2.06 -0.17
CA MET A 104 3.20 3.47 0.09
C MET A 104 4.48 3.93 -0.61
N ILE A 105 4.54 5.20 -0.95
CA ILE A 105 5.71 5.85 -1.55
C ILE A 105 6.11 7.01 -0.65
N VAL A 106 7.40 7.05 -0.32
CA VAL A 106 8.03 8.14 0.41
C VAL A 106 8.98 8.85 -0.53
N GLY A 107 8.73 10.14 -0.75
CA GLY A 107 9.50 10.95 -1.68
C GLY A 107 9.71 12.38 -1.16
N PRO A 108 10.50 13.18 -1.88
CA PRO A 108 10.61 14.60 -1.57
C PRO A 108 9.23 15.26 -1.64
N PRO A 109 8.98 16.34 -0.87
CA PRO A 109 7.73 17.07 -0.96
C PRO A 109 7.52 17.59 -2.39
N PRO A 110 6.27 17.59 -2.90
CA PRO A 110 5.98 18.10 -4.23
C PRO A 110 6.40 19.57 -4.29
N VAL A 111 7.33 19.89 -5.19
CA VAL A 111 7.74 21.28 -5.42
C VAL A 111 6.53 21.99 -6.05
N PRO A 112 6.01 23.06 -5.44
CA PRO A 112 4.90 23.79 -6.05
C PRO A 112 5.35 24.31 -7.42
N ALA A 113 4.56 24.04 -8.46
CA ALA A 113 4.85 24.34 -9.86
C ALA A 113 5.03 25.85 -10.21
N SER A 114 5.22 26.71 -9.20
CA SER A 114 5.26 28.16 -9.29
C SER A 114 6.64 28.76 -9.00
N GLN A 115 7.69 27.97 -8.78
CA GLN A 115 9.05 28.51 -8.71
C GLN A 115 9.82 28.14 -10.00
N PRO A 116 10.19 29.12 -10.85
CA PRO A 116 11.21 28.87 -11.84
C PRO A 116 12.49 28.48 -11.10
N GLU A 117 13.12 27.39 -11.54
CA GLU A 117 14.41 26.94 -11.05
C GLU A 117 15.39 28.11 -11.10
N THR A 118 15.66 28.74 -9.95
CA THR A 118 16.79 29.65 -9.83
C THR A 118 18.03 28.78 -9.85
N ALA A 119 18.67 28.82 -11.02
CA ALA A 119 19.99 28.30 -11.29
C ALA A 119 20.95 28.60 -10.13
N GLU A 120 21.84 27.63 -9.93
CA GLU A 120 23.04 27.71 -9.10
C GLU A 120 23.67 29.11 -9.17
N GLU A 121 23.65 29.83 -8.05
CA GLU A 121 24.42 31.05 -7.86
C GLU A 121 25.57 30.72 -6.90
N ASP A 122 26.73 30.42 -7.48
CA ASP A 122 28.03 30.67 -6.86
C ASP A 122 28.08 32.17 -6.50
N VAL A 123 27.74 32.53 -5.26
CA VAL A 123 27.94 33.87 -4.73
C VAL A 123 28.94 33.80 -3.59
N GLU A 124 30.13 34.30 -3.92
CA GLU A 124 31.23 34.61 -3.02
C GLU A 124 30.76 35.60 -1.93
N VAL A 125 31.03 35.24 -0.68
CA VAL A 125 30.60 35.94 0.53
C VAL A 125 31.30 37.30 0.68
N PRO A 126 30.58 38.37 1.06
CA PRO A 126 31.14 39.30 2.01
C PRO A 126 30.29 39.41 3.27
N ALA A 127 30.99 39.36 4.41
CA ALA A 127 30.43 39.45 5.74
C ALA A 127 29.77 40.81 6.00
N ALA A 128 28.54 40.79 6.52
CA ALA A 128 28.00 41.91 7.30
C ALA A 128 26.96 41.41 8.30
N ASP A 129 27.24 41.74 9.56
CA ASP A 129 26.50 41.53 10.78
C ASP A 129 25.24 42.40 10.82
N SER A 130 24.04 41.83 10.98
CA SER A 130 22.79 42.52 11.37
C SER A 130 21.72 41.50 11.76
N GLY A 131 21.21 41.61 12.99
CA GLY A 131 20.30 40.65 13.58
C GLY A 131 18.81 40.83 13.29
N LEU A 132 18.05 39.98 14.00
CA LEU A 132 16.59 39.96 14.20
C LEU A 132 15.74 39.48 13.01
N SER A 133 15.42 38.19 13.02
CA SER A 133 14.03 37.76 13.29
C SER A 133 14.00 36.24 13.50
N GLY A 134 13.76 35.83 14.76
CA GLY A 134 13.42 34.45 15.09
C GLY A 134 11.99 34.17 14.63
N GLY A 135 11.81 34.02 13.32
CA GLY A 135 10.73 33.21 12.77
C GLY A 135 11.26 31.79 12.77
N GLU A 136 10.69 30.94 13.61
CA GLU A 136 10.91 29.50 13.58
C GLU A 136 10.40 29.01 12.21
N ALA A 137 11.27 29.09 11.20
CA ALA A 137 11.06 28.49 9.91
C ALA A 137 10.96 26.99 10.19
N SER A 138 9.72 26.52 10.34
CA SER A 138 9.41 25.10 10.39
C SER A 138 10.01 24.50 9.14
N ALA A 139 11.20 23.89 9.30
CA ALA A 139 11.93 23.29 8.20
C ALA A 139 10.99 22.26 7.57
N ALA A 140 10.67 22.45 6.29
CA ALA A 140 9.81 21.51 5.58
C ALA A 140 10.37 20.09 5.76
N PRO A 141 9.53 19.09 6.04
CA PRO A 141 10.00 17.73 6.22
C PRO A 141 10.78 17.30 4.99
N GLU A 142 11.96 16.69 5.20
CA GLU A 142 12.83 16.26 4.11
C GLU A 142 12.11 15.27 3.17
N TYR A 143 11.18 14.47 3.73
CA TYR A 143 10.43 13.45 3.02
C TYR A 143 8.99 13.35 3.51
N VAL A 144 8.07 13.12 2.56
CA VAL A 144 6.63 12.98 2.81
C VAL A 144 6.07 11.73 2.15
N TYR A 145 4.89 11.29 2.59
CA TYR A 145 4.13 10.28 1.87
C TYR A 145 3.56 10.88 0.58
N THR A 146 4.02 10.43 -0.58
CA THR A 146 3.56 10.93 -1.89
C THR A 146 2.42 10.08 -2.45
N TYR A 147 2.30 8.83 -1.99
CA TYR A 147 1.22 7.90 -2.33
C TYR A 147 1.01 6.90 -1.20
N CYS A 148 -0.25 6.54 -0.93
CA CYS A 148 -0.65 5.47 -0.02
C CYS A 148 -1.94 4.86 -0.58
N ASN A 149 -2.08 3.52 -0.61
CA ASN A 149 -3.35 2.86 -0.95
C ASN A 149 -4.22 2.59 0.30
N VAL A 150 -5.42 2.01 0.11
CA VAL A 150 -6.36 1.78 1.23
C VAL A 150 -5.75 0.93 2.34
N ALA A 151 -5.08 -0.16 2.00
CA ALA A 151 -4.43 -1.04 2.97
C ALA A 151 -3.30 -0.31 3.75
N ALA A 152 -2.56 0.60 3.11
CA ALA A 152 -1.59 1.44 3.81
C ALA A 152 -2.29 2.44 4.75
N LEU A 153 -3.41 3.05 4.35
CA LEU A 153 -4.19 3.94 5.22
C LEU A 153 -4.71 3.20 6.45
N GLU A 154 -5.18 1.96 6.29
CA GLU A 154 -5.60 1.11 7.41
C GLU A 154 -4.47 0.85 8.41
N ALA A 155 -3.24 0.63 7.92
CA ALA A 155 -2.06 0.50 8.79
C ALA A 155 -1.73 1.80 9.56
N HIS A 156 -2.25 2.94 9.13
CA HIS A 156 -2.19 4.22 9.83
C HIS A 156 -3.47 4.54 10.63
N GLU A 157 -4.38 3.57 10.79
CA GLU A 157 -5.69 3.74 11.44
C GLU A 157 -6.61 4.76 10.75
N LEU A 158 -6.37 5.02 9.47
CA LEU A 158 -7.14 5.94 8.64
C LEU A 158 -8.10 5.18 7.73
N LYS A 159 -9.22 5.84 7.36
CA LYS A 159 -10.15 5.28 6.36
C LYS A 159 -9.76 5.74 4.97
N SER A 160 -10.31 5.09 3.96
CA SER A 160 -10.10 5.45 2.55
C SER A 160 -10.53 6.88 2.21
N ALA A 161 -11.44 7.48 2.99
CA ALA A 161 -11.89 8.87 2.80
C ALA A 161 -10.90 9.89 3.38
N ASP A 162 -10.02 9.48 4.29
CA ASP A 162 -9.11 10.35 5.02
C ASP A 162 -7.70 10.31 4.38
N TYR A 163 -7.62 10.01 3.08
CA TYR A 163 -6.34 9.77 2.41
C TYR A 163 -5.44 11.02 2.39
N ASP A 164 -6.04 12.21 2.31
CA ASP A 164 -5.35 13.49 2.35
C ASP A 164 -4.79 13.81 3.73
N GLU A 165 -5.22 13.09 4.78
CA GLU A 165 -4.58 13.19 6.08
C GLU A 165 -3.22 12.50 6.12
N LEU A 166 -2.90 11.56 5.23
CA LEU A 166 -1.58 10.91 5.24
C LEU A 166 -0.67 11.46 4.14
N MET A 167 -1.22 11.68 2.95
CA MET A 167 -0.44 12.20 1.83
C MET A 167 0.03 13.62 2.10
N GLY A 168 1.31 13.89 1.84
CA GLY A 168 1.96 15.16 2.12
C GLY A 168 2.42 15.35 3.57
N LYS A 169 2.05 14.45 4.51
CA LYS A 169 2.60 14.47 5.87
C LYS A 169 4.03 13.95 5.92
N PRO A 170 4.84 14.40 6.90
CA PRO A 170 6.19 13.88 7.13
C PRO A 170 6.19 12.35 7.23
N ALA A 171 7.06 11.71 6.47
CA ALA A 171 7.20 10.27 6.50
C ALA A 171 8.14 9.84 7.64
N VAL A 172 7.75 8.80 8.39
CA VAL A 172 8.62 8.14 9.38
C VAL A 172 9.58 7.17 8.69
N LEU A 173 9.18 6.70 7.52
CA LEU A 173 9.95 5.78 6.71
C LEU A 173 11.07 6.52 5.94
N PRO A 174 12.23 5.88 5.72
CA PRO A 174 13.32 6.49 4.96
C PRO A 174 12.91 6.88 3.54
N GLY A 175 13.18 8.14 3.16
CA GLY A 175 13.00 8.62 1.79
C GLY A 175 14.26 8.56 0.91
N LYS A 176 15.42 8.22 1.50
CA LYS A 176 16.66 7.93 0.76
C LYS A 176 16.98 6.44 0.78
N TRP A 177 17.45 5.94 -0.35
CA TRP A 177 17.98 4.59 -0.42
C TRP A 177 19.38 4.54 0.19
N GLY A 178 19.60 3.61 1.12
CA GLY A 178 20.84 3.51 1.89
C GLY A 178 21.58 2.18 1.76
N GLY A 179 21.27 1.36 0.74
CA GLY A 179 21.87 0.03 0.57
C GLY A 179 22.47 -0.19 -0.82
N ASP A 180 23.45 -1.09 -0.91
CA ASP A 180 24.07 -1.49 -2.19
C ASP A 180 23.11 -2.31 -3.06
N LYS A 181 22.22 -3.07 -2.42
CA LYS A 181 21.17 -3.83 -3.09
C LYS A 181 20.10 -2.87 -3.59
N LYS A 182 19.48 -3.20 -4.71
CA LYS A 182 18.39 -2.43 -5.31
C LYS A 182 16.99 -2.85 -4.82
N TYR A 183 16.92 -3.79 -3.89
CA TYR A 183 15.67 -4.34 -3.35
C TYR A 183 15.97 -4.96 -1.98
N ASP A 184 15.02 -4.83 -1.06
CA ASP A 184 15.07 -5.41 0.28
C ASP A 184 13.68 -5.92 0.64
N GLY A 185 13.54 -7.24 0.80
CA GLY A 185 12.27 -7.93 1.11
C GLY A 185 12.09 -8.28 2.59
N SER A 186 12.99 -7.81 3.46
CA SER A 186 13.03 -8.18 4.88
C SER A 186 12.93 -6.96 5.80
N TYR A 187 12.38 -5.87 5.29
CA TYR A 187 12.39 -4.59 5.98
C TYR A 187 11.40 -4.61 7.16
N ALA A 188 11.85 -4.08 8.30
CA ALA A 188 11.02 -3.91 9.48
C ALA A 188 11.21 -2.52 10.09
N LYS A 189 10.11 -1.87 10.48
CA LYS A 189 10.12 -0.52 11.06
C LYS A 189 8.83 -0.25 11.82
N LYS A 190 8.91 0.61 12.83
CA LYS A 190 7.73 1.17 13.50
C LYS A 190 7.20 2.36 12.71
N LEU A 191 5.90 2.37 12.42
CA LEU A 191 5.19 3.48 11.79
C LEU A 191 4.70 4.49 12.85
N SER A 192 4.18 5.63 12.37
CA SER A 192 3.40 6.58 13.17
C SER A 192 1.97 6.57 12.64
N PRO A 193 0.91 6.41 13.45
CA PRO A 193 0.84 6.55 14.91
C PRO A 193 1.66 5.49 15.68
N PRO A 194 2.15 5.84 16.89
CA PRO A 194 2.99 4.94 17.68
C PRO A 194 2.24 3.64 17.98
N GLY A 195 2.91 2.51 17.77
CA GLY A 195 2.38 1.19 18.11
C GLY A 195 2.21 0.24 16.91
N VAL A 196 2.26 0.74 15.67
CA VAL A 196 2.23 -0.11 14.48
C VAL A 196 3.65 -0.48 14.04
N MET A 197 3.89 -1.76 13.84
CA MET A 197 5.17 -2.30 13.36
C MET A 197 4.97 -3.08 12.07
N ILE A 198 5.66 -2.66 11.01
CA ILE A 198 5.73 -3.43 9.77
C ILE A 198 6.88 -4.42 9.88
N GLU A 199 6.64 -5.66 9.47
CA GLU A 199 7.60 -6.75 9.43
C GLU A 199 7.57 -7.43 8.06
N GLY A 200 8.72 -7.88 7.56
CA GLY A 200 8.81 -8.55 6.25
C GLY A 200 8.40 -7.65 5.07
N ALA A 201 8.48 -6.33 5.23
CA ALA A 201 8.13 -5.40 4.17
C ALA A 201 9.15 -5.46 3.02
N SER A 202 8.64 -5.33 1.80
CA SER A 202 9.44 -5.06 0.62
C SER A 202 9.66 -3.56 0.47
N ARG A 203 10.89 -3.15 0.15
CA ARG A 203 11.20 -1.77 -0.23
C ARG A 203 12.18 -1.70 -1.40
N TRP A 204 12.01 -0.70 -2.25
CA TRP A 204 12.86 -0.46 -3.42
C TRP A 204 12.80 1.00 -3.88
N PRO A 205 13.84 1.52 -4.54
CA PRO A 205 13.80 2.85 -5.11
C PRO A 205 12.89 2.88 -6.36
N LEU A 206 12.07 3.92 -6.44
CA LEU A 206 11.32 4.27 -7.64
C LEU A 206 12.15 5.22 -8.48
N GLU A 207 12.47 4.80 -9.70
CA GLU A 207 13.30 5.54 -10.63
C GLU A 207 12.50 5.72 -11.93
N ALA A 208 12.42 6.94 -12.44
CA ALA A 208 11.77 7.25 -13.71
C ALA A 208 12.77 7.88 -14.68
N MET A 209 12.63 7.56 -15.97
CA MET A 209 13.40 8.22 -17.02
C MET A 209 12.83 9.62 -17.25
N LYS A 210 13.67 10.64 -17.07
CA LYS A 210 13.33 12.03 -17.38
C LYS A 210 14.38 12.60 -18.33
N VAL A 211 13.91 13.37 -19.31
CA VAL A 211 14.81 14.11 -20.20
C VAL A 211 15.19 15.39 -19.47
N VAL A 212 16.45 15.49 -19.05
CA VAL A 212 17.04 16.69 -18.45
C VAL A 212 18.16 17.13 -19.38
N ASP A 213 18.05 18.34 -19.92
CA ASP A 213 19.01 18.90 -20.90
C ASP A 213 19.18 18.07 -22.17
N GLY A 214 18.08 17.48 -22.68
CA GLY A 214 18.11 16.63 -23.86
C GLY A 214 18.80 15.26 -23.65
N LYS A 215 19.19 14.93 -22.42
CA LYS A 215 19.74 13.62 -22.04
C LYS A 215 18.74 12.87 -21.17
N LEU A 216 18.57 11.58 -21.44
CA LEU A 216 17.80 10.68 -20.57
C LEU A 216 18.60 10.45 -19.30
N LYS A 217 18.11 10.97 -18.17
CA LYS A 217 18.63 10.69 -16.83
C LYS A 217 17.58 9.89 -16.06
N MET A 218 18.05 8.97 -15.21
CA MET A 218 17.19 8.31 -14.23
C MET A 218 17.07 9.23 -13.03
N GLU A 219 15.86 9.65 -12.69
CA GLU A 219 15.55 10.44 -11.50
C GLU A 219 14.84 9.55 -10.48
N THR A 220 15.27 9.62 -9.22
CA THR A 220 14.63 8.89 -8.12
C THR A 220 13.39 9.65 -7.66
N LEU A 221 12.21 9.09 -7.90
CA LEU A 221 10.94 9.65 -7.46
C LEU A 221 10.69 9.46 -5.95
N GLY A 222 11.31 8.44 -5.36
CA GLY A 222 11.16 8.11 -3.94
C GLY A 222 11.48 6.64 -3.66
N ILE A 223 11.13 6.18 -2.47
CA ILE A 223 11.23 4.78 -2.06
C ILE A 223 9.82 4.21 -1.92
N ALA A 224 9.55 3.12 -2.61
CA ALA A 224 8.31 2.37 -2.45
C ALA A 224 8.46 1.32 -1.35
N TYR A 225 7.36 1.10 -0.63
CA TYR A 225 7.21 0.08 0.39
C TYR A 225 5.95 -0.73 0.11
N ALA A 226 6.02 -2.04 0.30
CA ALA A 226 4.88 -2.94 0.22
C ALA A 226 4.93 -4.01 1.32
N PHE A 227 3.81 -4.27 1.98
CA PHE A 227 3.70 -5.28 3.04
C PHE A 227 2.27 -5.83 3.12
N SER A 228 2.15 -7.10 3.51
CA SER A 228 0.86 -7.81 3.63
C SER A 228 0.30 -7.84 5.05
N SER A 229 1.12 -7.52 6.06
CA SER A 229 0.71 -7.58 7.46
C SER A 229 1.50 -6.57 8.30
N TRP A 230 0.92 -6.16 9.43
CA TRP A 230 1.56 -5.31 10.43
C TRP A 230 1.10 -5.73 11.83
N SER A 231 1.94 -5.55 12.85
CA SER A 231 1.58 -5.85 14.23
C SER A 231 1.28 -4.57 15.02
N LEU A 232 0.32 -4.64 15.93
CA LEU A 232 0.01 -3.60 16.90
C LEU A 232 0.87 -3.77 18.17
N GLU A 233 0.83 -2.79 19.06
CA GLU A 233 1.62 -2.78 20.30
C GLU A 233 1.23 -3.92 21.26
N ASP A 234 -0.03 -4.34 21.22
CA ASP A 234 -0.54 -5.49 21.97
C ASP A 234 -0.14 -6.87 21.37
N GLY A 235 0.59 -6.86 20.25
CA GLY A 235 1.01 -8.06 19.53
C GLY A 235 -0.01 -8.59 18.52
N THR A 236 -1.18 -7.95 18.38
CA THR A 236 -2.18 -8.32 17.38
C THR A 236 -1.61 -8.13 15.98
N ILE A 237 -1.65 -9.18 15.15
CA ILE A 237 -1.29 -9.10 13.74
C ILE A 237 -2.51 -8.67 12.95
N CYS A 238 -2.34 -7.66 12.11
CA CYS A 238 -3.36 -7.09 11.24
C CYS A 238 -3.00 -7.33 9.78
N GLU A 239 -4.02 -7.54 8.96
CA GLU A 239 -3.91 -7.69 7.51
C GLU A 239 -4.93 -6.74 6.82
N PRO A 240 -4.72 -6.41 5.53
CA PRO A 240 -5.63 -5.59 4.76
C PRO A 240 -7.09 -6.04 4.81
N GLY A 241 -8.02 -5.10 4.83
CA GLY A 241 -9.46 -5.38 4.95
C GLY A 241 -9.92 -5.54 6.40
N GLY A 242 -9.12 -5.10 7.37
CA GLY A 242 -9.47 -5.11 8.79
C GLY A 242 -9.41 -6.48 9.46
N VAL A 243 -8.72 -7.44 8.84
CA VAL A 243 -8.52 -8.78 9.42
C VAL A 243 -7.52 -8.68 10.58
N ARG A 244 -7.84 -9.32 11.70
CA ARG A 244 -7.03 -9.28 12.93
C ARG A 244 -6.85 -10.68 13.50
N HIS A 245 -5.61 -10.99 13.85
CA HIS A 245 -5.20 -12.25 14.45
C HIS A 245 -4.47 -11.97 15.76
N ALA A 246 -4.72 -12.79 16.77
CA ALA A 246 -3.88 -12.79 17.97
C ALA A 246 -2.45 -13.17 17.58
N LYS A 247 -1.47 -12.67 18.35
CA LYS A 247 -0.07 -13.05 18.16
C LYS A 247 0.05 -14.58 18.13
N PRO A 248 0.71 -15.18 17.12
CA PRO A 248 1.01 -16.58 17.15
C PRO A 248 1.88 -16.88 18.36
N MET A 249 1.46 -17.87 19.16
CA MET A 249 2.25 -18.33 20.30
C MET A 249 3.56 -18.93 19.79
N SER A 250 4.67 -18.56 20.42
CA SER A 250 5.97 -19.19 20.16
C SER A 250 5.94 -20.68 20.55
N ALA A 251 6.84 -21.49 19.99
CA ALA A 251 6.92 -22.92 20.31
C ALA A 251 7.08 -23.16 21.83
N ASP A 252 7.85 -22.32 22.52
CA ASP A 252 8.05 -22.40 23.98
C ASP A 252 6.76 -22.06 24.74
N GLU A 253 6.00 -21.04 24.31
CA GLU A 253 4.71 -20.68 24.91
C GLU A 253 3.66 -21.78 24.70
N VAL A 254 3.61 -22.38 23.51
CA VAL A 254 2.71 -23.52 23.25
C VAL A 254 3.14 -24.74 24.07
N ALA A 255 4.44 -25.02 24.20
CA ALA A 255 4.94 -26.11 25.02
C ALA A 255 4.58 -25.93 26.51
N ALA A 256 4.74 -24.71 27.04
CA ALA A 256 4.32 -24.38 28.40
C ALA A 256 2.81 -24.53 28.59
N ALA A 257 2.00 -24.12 27.59
CA ALA A 257 0.55 -24.31 27.62
C ALA A 257 0.15 -25.80 27.59
N VAL A 258 0.84 -26.62 26.80
CA VAL A 258 0.66 -28.09 26.78
C VAL A 258 0.96 -28.69 28.15
N GLU A 259 2.05 -28.27 28.81
CA GLU A 259 2.42 -28.76 30.14
C GLU A 259 1.41 -28.33 31.21
N ALA A 260 0.97 -27.07 31.18
CA ALA A 260 -0.06 -26.55 32.08
C ALA A 260 -1.38 -27.31 31.90
N GLN A 261 -1.82 -27.52 30.67
CA GLN A 261 -3.06 -28.24 30.37
C GLN A 261 -2.96 -29.73 30.73
N ALA A 262 -1.79 -30.37 30.51
CA ALA A 262 -1.56 -31.74 30.95
C ALA A 262 -1.60 -31.87 32.48
N SER A 263 -1.10 -30.86 33.19
CA SER A 263 -1.17 -30.77 34.65
C SER A 263 -2.60 -30.61 35.15
N GLU A 264 -3.43 -29.83 34.45
CA GLU A 264 -4.85 -29.69 34.78
C GLU A 264 -5.63 -30.98 34.55
N VAL A 265 -5.37 -31.70 33.45
CA VAL A 265 -5.96 -33.03 33.22
C VAL A 265 -5.59 -34.01 34.33
N ARG A 266 -4.34 -33.97 34.84
CA ARG A 266 -3.93 -34.79 36.00
C ARG A 266 -4.68 -34.36 37.26
N ARG A 267 -4.75 -33.06 37.54
CA ARG A 267 -5.48 -32.51 38.70
C ARG A 267 -6.95 -32.92 38.72
N LEU A 268 -7.63 -32.87 37.57
CA LEU A 268 -9.02 -33.30 37.42
C LEU A 268 -9.18 -34.80 37.72
N LYS A 269 -8.25 -35.63 37.22
CA LYS A 269 -8.24 -37.08 37.50
C LYS A 269 -7.96 -37.39 38.97
N ASP A 270 -7.03 -36.66 39.59
CA ASP A 270 -6.71 -36.79 41.01
C ASP A 270 -7.86 -36.35 41.91
N ALA A 271 -8.71 -35.42 41.44
CA ALA A 271 -9.96 -35.03 42.09
C ALA A 271 -11.07 -36.09 41.99
N GLY A 272 -10.81 -37.23 41.34
CA GLY A 272 -11.73 -38.36 41.21
C GLY A 272 -12.58 -38.36 39.95
N LEU A 273 -12.35 -37.44 39.01
CA LEU A 273 -13.02 -37.45 37.70
C LEU A 273 -12.41 -38.51 36.80
N GLY A 274 -13.26 -39.32 36.18
CA GLY A 274 -12.91 -40.32 35.21
C GLY A 274 -12.76 -39.77 33.78
N ASN A 275 -12.19 -40.58 32.89
CA ASN A 275 -11.96 -40.21 31.49
C ASN A 275 -13.24 -39.95 30.68
N LYS A 276 -14.42 -40.25 31.22
CA LYS A 276 -15.72 -40.04 30.56
C LYS A 276 -16.45 -38.80 31.10
N ASP A 277 -15.91 -38.16 32.12
CA ASP A 277 -16.51 -36.95 32.66
C ASP A 277 -16.26 -35.80 31.67
N PRO A 278 -17.30 -34.98 31.37
CA PRO A 278 -17.21 -33.90 30.39
C PRO A 278 -16.01 -32.98 30.60
N GLU A 279 -15.72 -32.63 31.86
CA GLU A 279 -14.61 -31.77 32.25
C GLU A 279 -13.24 -32.34 31.86
N VAL A 280 -13.04 -33.66 32.02
CA VAL A 280 -11.79 -34.33 31.63
C VAL A 280 -11.71 -34.45 30.11
N MET A 281 -12.82 -34.69 29.42
CA MET A 281 -12.84 -34.77 27.96
C MET A 281 -12.52 -33.43 27.31
N GLU A 282 -13.15 -32.34 27.75
CA GLU A 282 -12.88 -30.98 27.27
C GLU A 282 -11.42 -30.59 27.52
N ALA A 283 -10.89 -30.89 28.71
CA ALA A 283 -9.50 -30.61 29.03
C ALA A 283 -8.51 -31.42 28.17
N VAL A 284 -8.84 -32.68 27.84
CA VAL A 284 -8.04 -33.53 26.94
C VAL A 284 -8.15 -33.07 25.48
N GLU A 285 -9.32 -32.63 25.04
CA GLU A 285 -9.52 -32.06 23.70
C GLU A 285 -8.66 -30.80 23.52
N GLU A 286 -8.66 -29.89 24.49
CA GLU A 286 -7.80 -28.71 24.46
C GLU A 286 -6.31 -29.09 24.52
N LEU A 287 -5.94 -30.12 25.29
CA LEU A 287 -4.56 -30.64 25.30
C LEU A 287 -4.14 -31.17 23.92
N LEU A 288 -5.04 -31.87 23.21
CA LEU A 288 -4.78 -32.37 21.86
C LEU A 288 -4.68 -31.22 20.86
N ARG A 289 -5.53 -30.20 20.97
CA ARG A 289 -5.47 -28.98 20.17
C ARG A 289 -4.12 -28.27 20.34
N LEU A 290 -3.67 -28.08 21.58
CA LEU A 290 -2.39 -27.44 21.90
C LEU A 290 -1.19 -28.26 21.42
N LYS A 291 -1.26 -29.59 21.48
CA LYS A 291 -0.21 -30.47 20.91
C LYS A 291 -0.13 -30.38 19.39
N ALA A 292 -1.27 -30.36 18.69
CA ALA A 292 -1.30 -30.16 17.24
C ALA A 292 -0.72 -28.79 16.86
N LEU A 293 -1.07 -27.74 17.61
CA LEU A 293 -0.50 -26.41 17.43
C LEU A 293 1.03 -26.40 17.66
N LEU A 294 1.53 -27.15 18.65
CA LEU A 294 2.98 -27.25 18.90
C LEU A 294 3.71 -27.88 17.72
N GLU A 295 3.16 -28.95 17.14
CA GLU A 295 3.72 -29.61 15.97
C GLU A 295 3.74 -28.68 14.74
N GLU A 296 2.66 -27.92 14.51
CA GLU A 296 2.58 -26.93 13.42
C GLU A 296 3.58 -25.78 13.60
N THR A 297 3.69 -25.23 14.81
CA THR A 297 4.65 -24.17 15.12
C THR A 297 6.09 -24.65 14.98
N GLN A 298 6.40 -25.90 15.39
CA GLN A 298 7.72 -26.50 15.21
C GLN A 298 8.04 -26.78 13.74
N ALA A 299 7.06 -27.20 12.94
CA ALA A 299 7.24 -27.42 11.51
C ALA A 299 7.50 -26.12 10.73
N THR A 300 6.88 -25.02 11.16
CA THR A 300 7.06 -23.69 10.53
C THR A 300 8.39 -23.02 10.92
N ALA A 301 9.01 -23.46 12.03
CA ALA A 301 10.29 -22.95 12.51
C ALA A 301 11.53 -23.67 11.92
N GLN A 302 11.34 -24.74 11.15
CA GLN A 302 12.40 -25.50 10.45
C GLN A 302 12.60 -25.02 9.02
#